data_AF-A0A920HIR5-F1
#
_entry.id   AF-A0A920HIR5-F1
#
_cell.length_a   1.000
_cell.length_b   1.000
_cell.length_c   1.000
_cell.angle_alpha   90.00
_cell.angle_beta   90.00
_cell.angle_gamma   90.00
#
_symmetry.space_group_name_H-M   'P 1'
#
loop_
_entity.id
_entity.type
_entity.pdbx_description
1 polymer ?
#
loop_
_entity_poly.entity_id
_entity_poly.type
_entity_poly.pdbx_seq_one_letter_code
_entity_poly.pdbx_strand_id
1 'polypeptide(L)'
;MTREELIGINAGIVKSVTENLLDYSPNAIIIVVSNPMDTMTYLINQSFKLPKNRIIGMGGILDSSRFKTYISKATGCSQHEIEAMVIGGHGDTTMIPITSLAKCNNKLLTKILSENQITEMRQIQWLEELH
;
A
#
# COMPACT_ATOMS: atom_id res chain seq x y z
N MET A 1 6.97 19.35 -12.32
CA MET A 1 7.65 18.05 -12.47
C MET A 1 6.63 17.07 -13.00
N THR A 2 6.92 16.40 -14.11
CA THR A 2 6.01 15.37 -14.64
C THR A 2 6.12 14.08 -13.84
N ARG A 3 5.11 13.20 -13.95
CA ARG A 3 5.17 11.87 -13.32
C ARG A 3 6.39 11.08 -13.79
N GLU A 4 6.77 11.22 -15.05
CA GLU A 4 7.93 10.54 -15.64
C GLU A 4 9.26 11.08 -15.09
N GLU A 5 9.38 12.41 -14.92
CA GLU A 5 10.55 13.03 -14.31
C GLU A 5 10.75 12.54 -12.87
N LEU A 6 9.67 12.48 -12.09
CA LEU A 6 9.71 11.99 -10.71
C LEU A 6 10.14 10.51 -10.65
N ILE A 7 9.64 9.68 -11.57
CA ILE A 7 10.04 8.28 -11.67
C ILE A 7 11.55 8.17 -11.95
N GLY A 8 12.07 8.94 -12.90
CA GLY A 8 13.49 8.92 -13.24
C GLY A 8 14.39 9.34 -12.07
N ILE A 9 14.02 10.41 -11.37
CA ILE A 9 14.75 10.90 -10.19
C ILE A 9 14.77 9.83 -9.10
N ASN A 10 13.60 9.30 -8.73
CA ASN A 10 13.51 8.31 -7.65
C ASN A 10 14.18 7.00 -8.03
N ALA A 11 14.16 6.58 -9.30
CA ALA A 11 14.88 5.42 -9.77
C ALA A 11 16.40 5.55 -9.56
N GLY A 12 16.97 6.72 -9.88
CA GLY A 12 18.39 7.00 -9.66
C GLY A 12 18.77 6.95 -8.17
N ILE A 13 17.96 7.61 -7.33
CA ILE A 13 18.17 7.66 -5.88
C ILE A 13 18.09 6.25 -5.28
N VAL A 14 17.02 5.50 -5.55
CA VAL A 14 16.80 4.16 -4.99
C VAL A 14 17.91 3.21 -5.41
N LYS A 15 18.37 3.27 -6.65
CA LYS A 15 19.48 2.44 -7.13
C LYS A 15 20.76 2.77 -6.37
N SER A 16 21.14 4.05 -6.29
CA SER A 16 22.36 4.47 -5.61
C SER A 16 22.34 4.12 -4.12
N VAL A 17 21.22 4.36 -3.42
CA VAL A 17 21.08 4.00 -2.00
C VAL A 17 21.19 2.49 -1.79
N THR A 18 20.57 1.70 -2.67
CA THR A 18 20.61 0.23 -2.56
C THR A 18 22.01 -0.32 -2.80
N GLU A 19 22.73 0.22 -3.79
CA GLU A 19 24.12 -0.16 -4.09
C GLU A 19 25.01 0.06 -2.87
N ASN A 20 25.00 1.27 -2.32
CA ASN A 20 25.76 1.60 -1.10
C ASN A 20 25.35 0.74 0.10
N LEU A 21 24.05 0.45 0.27
CA LEU A 21 23.57 -0.37 1.38
C LEU A 21 24.10 -1.81 1.31
N LEU A 22 24.20 -2.39 0.12
CA LEU A 22 24.64 -3.77 -0.05
C LEU A 22 26.13 -3.96 0.19
N ASP A 23 26.95 -2.92 0.00
CA ASP A 23 28.38 -2.95 0.32
C ASP A 23 28.63 -3.20 1.82
N TYR A 24 27.76 -2.64 2.68
CA TYR A 24 27.88 -2.78 4.14
C TYR A 24 26.96 -3.87 4.72
N SER A 25 25.90 -4.24 4.01
CA SER A 25 24.88 -5.18 4.49
C SER A 25 24.34 -6.05 3.35
N PRO A 26 25.18 -6.96 2.80
CA PRO A 26 24.81 -7.78 1.64
C PRO A 26 23.61 -8.71 1.89
N ASN A 27 23.28 -8.95 3.17
CA ASN A 27 22.20 -9.81 3.63
C ASN A 27 20.95 -9.09 4.16
N ALA A 28 20.87 -7.76 4.03
CA ALA A 28 19.72 -6.98 4.49
C ALA A 28 18.38 -7.38 3.84
N ILE A 29 17.30 -7.27 4.61
CA ILE A 29 15.93 -7.22 4.07
C ILE A 29 15.61 -5.75 3.78
N ILE A 30 15.19 -5.46 2.55
CA ILE A 30 14.94 -4.11 2.06
C ILE A 30 13.42 -3.87 2.05
N ILE A 31 12.99 -2.85 2.78
CA ILE A 31 11.60 -2.37 2.78
C ILE A 31 11.55 -1.06 1.99
N VAL A 32 10.85 -1.07 0.87
CA VAL A 32 10.77 0.05 -0.07
C VAL A 32 9.52 0.87 0.23
N VAL A 33 9.71 2.16 0.45
CA VAL A 33 8.63 3.15 0.68
C VAL A 33 8.59 4.21 -0.42
N SER A 34 9.72 4.47 -1.09
CA SER A 34 9.84 5.51 -2.12
C SER A 34 8.87 5.29 -3.29
N ASN A 35 8.11 6.33 -3.65
CA ASN A 35 7.12 6.25 -4.71
C ASN A 35 7.71 6.44 -6.12
N PRO A 36 7.09 5.86 -7.18
CA PRO A 36 6.02 4.86 -7.10
C PRO A 36 6.53 3.52 -6.55
N MET A 37 5.97 3.08 -5.42
CA MET A 37 6.52 2.03 -4.57
C MET A 37 6.69 0.69 -5.30
N ASP A 38 5.71 0.27 -6.10
CA ASP A 38 5.78 -0.97 -6.86
C ASP A 38 6.92 -0.94 -7.90
N THR A 39 7.06 0.19 -8.59
CA THR A 39 8.12 0.38 -9.60
C THR A 39 9.51 0.41 -8.96
N MET A 40 9.66 1.08 -7.82
CA MET A 40 10.93 1.13 -7.10
C MET A 40 11.32 -0.24 -6.54
N THR A 41 10.35 -0.99 -6.00
CA THR A 41 10.54 -2.37 -5.54
C THR A 41 11.00 -3.28 -6.68
N TYR A 42 10.35 -3.16 -7.84
CA TYR A 42 10.73 -3.91 -9.04
C TYR A 42 12.13 -3.52 -9.55
N LEU A 43 12.46 -2.22 -9.56
CA LEU A 43 13.77 -1.72 -9.99
C LEU A 43 14.90 -2.35 -9.18
N ILE A 44 14.76 -2.44 -7.85
CA ILE A 44 15.77 -3.07 -6.98
C ILE A 44 15.96 -4.54 -7.37
N ASN A 45 14.85 -5.27 -7.52
CA ASN A 45 14.91 -6.69 -7.89
C ASN A 45 15.63 -6.91 -9.23
N GLN A 46 15.36 -6.08 -10.24
CA GLN A 46 16.00 -6.18 -11.54
C GLN A 46 17.47 -5.74 -11.54
N SER A 47 17.80 -4.73 -10.74
CA SER A 47 19.15 -4.14 -10.72
C SER A 47 20.16 -5.00 -9.95
N PHE A 48 19.75 -5.58 -8.83
CA PHE A 48 20.67 -6.23 -7.88
C PHE A 48 20.47 -7.75 -7.78
N LYS A 49 19.44 -8.32 -8.42
CA LYS A 49 19.15 -9.76 -8.47
C LYS A 49 19.14 -10.45 -7.09
N LEU A 50 18.74 -9.70 -6.05
CA LEU A 50 18.61 -10.26 -4.71
C LEU A 50 17.49 -11.30 -4.68
N PRO A 51 17.51 -12.24 -3.70
CA PRO A 51 16.37 -13.12 -3.47
C PRO A 51 15.07 -12.31 -3.27
N LYS A 52 14.01 -12.65 -4.01
CA LYS A 52 12.74 -11.89 -4.00
C LYS A 52 12.13 -11.74 -2.61
N ASN A 53 12.33 -12.72 -1.73
CA ASN A 53 11.84 -12.69 -0.35
C ASN A 53 12.58 -11.68 0.55
N ARG A 54 13.58 -10.97 0.05
CA ARG A 54 14.33 -9.92 0.76
C ARG A 54 13.99 -8.51 0.29
N ILE A 55 13.08 -8.35 -0.67
CA ILE A 55 12.66 -7.03 -1.17
C ILE A 55 11.15 -6.93 -0.99
N ILE A 56 10.70 -6.00 -0.15
CA ILE A 56 9.30 -5.85 0.24
C ILE A 56 8.88 -4.40 -0.03
N GLY A 57 7.84 -4.21 -0.83
CA GLY A 57 7.19 -2.92 -0.99
C GLY A 57 6.19 -2.65 0.14
N MET A 58 6.26 -1.48 0.78
CA MET A 58 5.34 -1.09 1.86
C MET A 58 4.26 -0.15 1.32
N GLY A 59 3.13 -0.72 0.88
CA GLY A 59 1.92 0.05 0.51
C GLY A 59 0.66 -0.53 1.15
N GLY A 60 0.41 -1.82 0.94
CA GLY A 60 -0.83 -2.47 1.37
C GLY A 60 -1.17 -2.34 2.86
N ILE A 61 -0.18 -2.20 3.76
CA ILE A 61 -0.44 -2.00 5.19
C ILE A 61 -1.01 -0.61 5.50
N LEU A 62 -0.49 0.44 4.86
CA LEU A 62 -1.00 1.81 5.01
C LEU A 62 -2.40 1.91 4.41
N ASP A 63 -2.58 1.31 3.24
CA ASP A 63 -3.84 1.29 2.51
C ASP A 63 -4.92 0.53 3.30
N SER A 64 -4.55 -0.61 3.89
CA SER A 64 -5.43 -1.35 4.81
C SER A 64 -5.76 -0.56 6.07
N SER A 65 -4.79 0.15 6.66
CA SER A 65 -5.01 0.98 7.85
C SER A 65 -6.01 2.12 7.58
N ARG A 66 -5.91 2.75 6.41
CA ARG A 66 -6.86 3.78 5.97
C ARG A 66 -8.24 3.19 5.74
N PHE A 67 -8.33 2.05 5.05
CA PHE A 67 -9.61 1.37 4.86
C PHE A 67 -10.30 1.01 6.19
N LYS A 68 -9.54 0.48 7.16
CA LYS A 68 -10.04 0.24 8.54
C LYS A 68 -10.54 1.52 9.21
N THR A 69 -9.88 2.64 8.99
CA THR A 69 -10.31 3.94 9.54
C THR A 69 -11.68 4.35 9.02
N TYR A 70 -11.94 4.17 7.73
CA TYR A 70 -13.25 4.49 7.16
C TYR A 70 -14.35 3.55 7.62
N ILE A 71 -14.06 2.25 7.73
CA ILE A 71 -15.00 1.29 8.32
C ILE A 71 -15.32 1.71 9.76
N SER A 72 -14.32 2.06 10.57
CA SER A 72 -14.50 2.53 11.95
C SER A 72 -15.41 3.75 12.02
N LYS A 73 -15.18 4.76 11.17
CA LYS A 73 -16.02 5.97 11.10
C LYS A 73 -17.48 5.68 10.73
N ALA A 74 -17.72 4.73 9.83
CA ALA A 74 -19.07 4.40 9.37
C ALA A 74 -19.84 3.45 10.31
N THR A 75 -19.13 2.62 11.07
CA THR A 75 -19.73 1.58 11.91
C THR A 75 -19.67 1.89 13.41
N GLY A 76 -18.84 2.84 13.83
CA GLY A 76 -18.52 3.11 15.23
C GLY A 76 -17.61 2.06 15.88
N CYS A 77 -17.19 1.03 15.14
CA CYS A 77 -16.35 -0.03 15.67
C CYS A 77 -14.93 0.46 15.96
N SER A 78 -14.29 -0.11 16.99
CA SER A 78 -12.87 0.12 17.24
C SER A 78 -12.04 -0.43 16.07
N GLN A 79 -10.96 0.27 15.67
CA GLN A 79 -10.07 -0.23 14.61
C GLN A 79 -9.43 -1.58 14.96
N HIS A 80 -9.26 -1.87 16.26
CA HIS A 80 -8.75 -3.15 16.75
C HIS A 80 -9.71 -4.31 16.48
N GLU A 81 -11.01 -4.03 16.30
CA GLU A 81 -12.07 -5.00 16.03
C GLU A 81 -12.37 -5.15 14.53
N ILE A 82 -11.62 -4.44 13.68
CA ILE A 82 -11.83 -4.44 12.23
C ILE A 82 -10.76 -5.30 11.55
N GLU A 83 -11.24 -6.34 10.87
CA GLU A 83 -10.47 -7.13 9.92
C GLU A 83 -10.77 -6.59 8.51
N ALA A 84 -9.79 -5.93 7.90
CA ALA A 84 -9.92 -5.41 6.54
C ALA A 84 -8.55 -5.34 5.89
N MET A 85 -8.51 -5.63 4.58
CA MET A 85 -7.29 -5.72 3.79
C MET A 85 -7.49 -5.05 2.44
N VAL A 86 -6.43 -4.40 1.99
CA VAL A 86 -6.28 -3.87 0.65
C VAL A 86 -5.11 -4.60 -0.02
N ILE A 87 -5.34 -5.03 -1.26
CA ILE A 87 -4.31 -5.65 -2.12
C ILE A 87 -4.18 -4.86 -3.44
N GLY A 88 -3.28 -5.29 -4.31
CA GLY A 88 -3.04 -4.63 -5.60
C GLY A 88 -1.87 -3.66 -5.53
N GLY A 89 -1.79 -2.76 -6.51
CA GLY A 89 -0.75 -1.74 -6.58
C GLY A 89 -1.13 -0.47 -5.83
N HIS A 90 -0.15 0.38 -5.57
CA HIS A 90 -0.38 1.69 -4.97
C HIS A 90 -0.80 2.71 -6.05
N GLY A 91 -2.07 3.15 -6.02
CA GLY A 91 -2.63 4.10 -6.99
C GLY A 91 -4.16 4.06 -7.08
N ASP A 92 -4.75 5.01 -7.82
CA ASP A 92 -6.20 5.22 -7.88
C ASP A 92 -6.98 4.04 -8.47
N THR A 93 -6.42 3.36 -9.47
CA THR A 93 -7.09 2.27 -10.20
C THR A 93 -6.51 0.89 -9.89
N THR A 94 -5.40 0.84 -9.16
CA THR A 94 -4.64 -0.38 -8.88
C THR A 94 -4.86 -0.91 -7.47
N MET A 95 -5.44 -0.10 -6.58
CA MET A 95 -5.84 -0.50 -5.23
C MET A 95 -7.13 -1.33 -5.25
N ILE A 96 -7.14 -2.46 -4.54
CA ILE A 96 -8.30 -3.36 -4.43
C ILE A 96 -8.66 -3.61 -2.96
N PRO A 97 -9.61 -2.85 -2.40
CA PRO A 97 -10.16 -3.13 -1.07
C PRO A 97 -11.00 -4.42 -1.06
N ILE A 98 -10.63 -5.40 -0.25
CA ILE A 98 -11.33 -6.69 -0.15
C ILE A 98 -12.55 -6.58 0.78
N THR A 99 -13.52 -5.78 0.36
CA THR A 99 -14.78 -5.55 1.09
C THR A 99 -15.59 -6.82 1.36
N SER A 100 -15.47 -7.86 0.53
CA SER A 100 -16.17 -9.14 0.70
C SER A 100 -15.70 -9.93 1.92
N LEU A 101 -14.47 -9.71 2.38
CA LEU A 101 -13.90 -10.36 3.57
C LEU A 101 -13.80 -9.40 4.77
N ALA A 102 -14.14 -8.13 4.59
CA ALA A 102 -14.06 -7.14 5.65
C ALA A 102 -15.07 -7.45 6.77
N LYS A 103 -14.62 -7.37 8.02
CA LYS A 103 -15.45 -7.58 9.21
C LYS A 103 -15.28 -6.44 10.21
N CYS A 104 -16.35 -6.14 10.93
CA CYS A 104 -16.27 -5.49 12.25
C CYS A 104 -16.85 -6.46 13.28
N ASN A 105 -16.18 -6.65 14.42
CA ASN A 105 -16.70 -7.46 15.54
C ASN A 105 -17.12 -8.86 15.07
N ASN A 106 -16.29 -9.50 14.25
CA ASN A 106 -16.53 -10.79 13.60
C ASN A 106 -17.77 -10.90 12.71
N LYS A 107 -18.46 -9.78 12.42
CA LYS A 107 -19.58 -9.72 11.49
C LYS A 107 -19.12 -9.13 10.16
N LEU A 108 -19.52 -9.75 9.06
CA LEU A 108 -19.22 -9.26 7.71
C LEU A 108 -19.75 -7.84 7.52
N LEU A 109 -18.97 -6.99 6.86
CA LEU A 109 -19.35 -5.60 6.59
C LEU A 109 -20.67 -5.51 5.79
N THR A 110 -20.90 -6.46 4.88
CA THR A 110 -22.14 -6.60 4.09
C THR A 110 -23.39 -6.93 4.92
N LYS A 111 -23.23 -7.29 6.20
CA LYS A 111 -24.33 -7.49 7.16
C LYS A 111 -24.57 -6.28 8.05
N ILE A 112 -23.68 -5.29 8.01
CA ILE A 112 -23.71 -4.10 8.86
C ILE A 112 -24.07 -2.86 8.03
N LEU A 113 -23.51 -2.74 6.83
CA LEU A 113 -23.66 -1.60 5.95
C LEU A 113 -24.41 -1.95 4.67
N SER A 114 -25.06 -0.94 4.08
CA SER A 114 -25.67 -1.04 2.77
C SER A 114 -24.62 -1.14 1.65
N GLU A 115 -25.03 -1.65 0.49
CA GLU A 115 -24.15 -1.76 -0.68
C GLU A 115 -23.62 -0.39 -1.15
N ASN A 116 -24.42 0.67 -1.03
CA ASN A 116 -24.00 2.03 -1.36
C ASN A 116 -22.86 2.50 -0.45
N GLN A 117 -23.00 2.33 0.88
CA GLN A 117 -21.94 2.69 1.84
C GLN A 117 -20.65 1.91 1.59
N ILE A 118 -20.76 0.62 1.26
CA ILE A 118 -19.59 -0.21 0.93
C ILE A 118 -18.94 0.25 -0.38
N THR A 119 -19.74 0.64 -1.37
CA THR A 119 -19.25 1.15 -2.65
C THR A 119 -18.55 2.49 -2.49
N GLU A 120 -19.09 3.39 -1.69
CA GLU A 120 -18.43 4.66 -1.33
C GLU A 120 -17.05 4.40 -0.71
N MET A 121 -16.94 3.41 0.18
CA MET A 121 -15.65 3.02 0.78
C MET A 121 -14.66 2.42 -0.23
N ARG A 122 -15.14 1.81 -1.32
CA ARG A 122 -14.28 1.33 -2.43
C ARG A 122 -13.81 2.48 -3.31
N GLN A 123 -14.64 3.51 -3.44
CA GLN A 123 -14.41 4.69 -4.26
C GLN A 123 -13.68 5.81 -3.55
N ILE A 124 -13.21 5.60 -2.31
CA ILE A 124 -12.30 6.54 -1.67
C ILE A 124 -10.97 6.48 -2.43
N GLN A 125 -10.95 7.18 -3.55
CA GLN A 125 -9.76 7.65 -4.21
C GLN A 125 -9.01 8.50 -3.20
N TRP A 126 -7.72 8.29 -3.23
CA TRP A 126 -6.76 8.94 -2.38
C TRP A 126 -6.93 10.45 -2.51
N LEU A 127 -7.46 11.11 -1.46
CA LEU A 127 -7.23 12.54 -1.30
C LEU A 127 -5.73 12.71 -1.03
N GLU A 128 -4.93 12.77 -2.09
CA GLU A 128 -3.74 13.61 -2.14
C GLU A 128 -4.15 15.10 -2.09
N GLU A 129 -4.99 15.46 -1.12
CA GLU A 129 -5.30 16.85 -0.74
C GLU A 129 -5.42 16.91 0.79
N LEU A 130 -4.29 16.66 1.46
CA LEU A 130 -3.92 17.46 2.62
C LEU A 130 -2.51 18.00 2.33
N HIS A 131 -2.53 19.13 1.61
CA HIS A 131 -1.48 20.09 1.26
C HIS A 131 -0.74 19.91 -0.06
#